data_AF-X1T5B9-F1
#
_entry.id   AF-X1T5B9-F1
#
_cell.length_a   1.000
_cell.length_b   1.000
_cell.length_c   1.000
_cell.angle_alpha   90.00
_cell.angle_beta   90.00
_cell.angle_gamma   90.00
#
_symmetry.space_group_name_H-M   'P 1'
#
loop_
_entity.id
_entity.type
_entity.pdbx_description
1 polymer ?
#
loop_
_entity_poly.entity_id
_entity_poly.type
_entity_poly.pdbx_seq_one_letter_code
_entity_poly.pdbx_strand_id
1 'polypeptide(L)'
;YVVQGLDGYIDIFTDEEAWELKSAPASGLDVYQLFAYLDMGKIKNGYLVAPSFKTGAKAAKDFINKKHDKEIKLVPIKEFPIDRPPTEIELQGHY
;
A
#
# COMPACT_ATOMS: atom_id res chain seq x y z
N TYR A 1 -6.79 -10.57 -3.07
CA TYR A 1 -6.94 -11.59 -1.99
C TYR A 1 -8.18 -11.26 -1.17
N VAL A 2 -9.05 -12.24 -0.86
CA VAL A 2 -10.29 -12.00 -0.09
C VAL A 2 -9.98 -12.12 1.40
N VAL A 3 -10.24 -11.06 2.15
CA VAL A 3 -10.20 -11.09 3.61
C VAL A 3 -11.62 -11.39 4.12
N GLN A 4 -11.77 -12.47 4.88
CA GLN A 4 -13.08 -13.01 5.27
C GLN A 4 -14.03 -11.95 5.86
N GLY A 5 -15.21 -11.80 5.26
CA GLY A 5 -16.27 -10.93 5.76
C GLY A 5 -16.12 -9.45 5.42
N LEU A 6 -15.00 -9.04 4.79
CA LEU A 6 -14.89 -7.71 4.21
C LEU A 6 -15.36 -7.74 2.76
N ASP A 7 -16.24 -6.81 2.39
CA ASP A 7 -16.55 -6.57 0.98
C ASP A 7 -15.39 -5.79 0.35
N GLY A 8 -14.68 -6.41 -0.59
CA GLY A 8 -13.49 -5.87 -1.24
C GLY A 8 -12.32 -6.84 -1.32
N TYR A 9 -11.33 -6.48 -2.11
CA TYR A 9 -10.16 -7.31 -2.40
C TYR A 9 -8.89 -6.51 -2.18
N ILE A 10 -7.88 -7.14 -1.56
CA ILE A 10 -6.52 -6.60 -1.59
C ILE A 10 -6.03 -6.65 -3.05
N ASP A 11 -5.53 -5.53 -3.57
CA ASP A 11 -5.05 -5.39 -4.94
C ASP A 11 -3.87 -6.34 -5.23
N ILE A 12 -2.83 -6.29 -4.39
CA ILE A 12 -1.66 -7.19 -4.49
C ILE A 12 -1.35 -7.76 -3.10
N PHE A 13 -1.15 -9.07 -3.03
CA PHE A 13 -0.75 -9.76 -1.80
C PHE A 13 0.44 -10.67 -2.11
N THR A 14 1.60 -10.36 -1.54
CA THR A 14 2.87 -11.07 -1.75
C THR A 14 3.69 -11.03 -0.47
N ASP A 15 4.45 -12.07 -0.19
CA ASP A 15 5.40 -12.11 0.94
C ASP A 15 4.78 -11.73 2.30
N GLU A 16 3.51 -12.09 2.50
CA GLU A 16 2.71 -11.71 3.69
C GLU A 16 2.50 -10.20 3.87
N GLU A 17 2.60 -9.42 2.79
CA GLU A 17 2.36 -7.99 2.75
C GLU A 17 1.13 -7.67 1.89
N ALA A 18 0.29 -6.74 2.37
CA ALA A 18 -0.86 -6.25 1.62
C ALA A 18 -0.54 -4.92 0.92
N TRP A 19 -0.85 -4.83 -0.35
CA TRP A 19 -0.58 -3.66 -1.17
C TRP A 19 -1.91 -3.14 -1.73
N GLU A 20 -2.15 -1.86 -1.52
CA GLU A 20 -3.33 -1.12 -1.99
C GLU A 20 -2.88 -0.01 -2.92
N LEU A 21 -3.45 0.07 -4.11
CA LEU A 21 -3.05 1.00 -5.16
C LEU A 21 -4.16 2.03 -5.41
N LYS A 22 -3.78 3.30 -5.42
CA LYS A 22 -4.70 4.41 -5.76
C LYS A 22 -4.22 5.14 -6.99
N SER A 23 -5.13 5.39 -7.93
CA SER A 23 -4.88 6.21 -9.13
C SER A 23 -4.89 7.72 -8.83
N ALA A 24 -5.40 8.12 -7.67
CA ALA A 24 -5.54 9.52 -7.24
C ALA A 24 -4.81 9.77 -5.90
N PRO A 25 -4.58 11.04 -5.51
CA PRO A 25 -4.01 11.37 -4.21
C PRO A 25 -4.75 10.72 -3.04
N ALA A 26 -4.04 9.88 -2.28
CA ALA A 26 -4.62 9.10 -1.20
C ALA A 26 -4.96 9.97 0.01
N SER A 27 -6.08 9.64 0.64
CA SER A 27 -6.67 10.26 1.82
C SER A 27 -6.53 9.35 3.05
N GLY A 28 -7.01 9.83 4.20
CA GLY A 28 -7.06 8.99 5.41
C GLY A 28 -7.96 7.77 5.25
N LEU A 29 -9.03 7.87 4.46
CA LEU A 29 -9.94 6.75 4.23
C LEU A 29 -9.26 5.60 3.48
N ASP A 30 -8.39 5.92 2.53
CA ASP A 30 -7.63 4.92 1.79
C ASP A 30 -6.66 4.15 2.71
N VAL A 31 -6.11 4.82 3.73
CA VAL A 31 -5.29 4.16 4.77
C VAL A 31 -6.16 3.24 5.63
N TYR A 32 -7.36 3.68 6.00
CA TYR A 32 -8.28 2.84 6.79
C TYR A 32 -8.80 1.63 6.00
N GLN A 33 -8.96 1.74 4.69
CA GLN A 33 -9.28 0.60 3.83
C GLN A 33 -8.17 -0.46 3.89
N LEU A 34 -6.92 -0.06 3.67
CA LEU A 34 -5.77 -0.96 3.80
C LEU A 34 -5.69 -1.55 5.21
N PHE A 35 -5.87 -0.73 6.25
CA PHE A 35 -5.87 -1.19 7.63
C PHE A 35 -6.95 -2.24 7.91
N ALA A 36 -8.15 -2.11 7.34
CA ALA A 36 -9.20 -3.11 7.50
C ALA A 36 -8.77 -4.48 6.95
N TYR A 37 -8.09 -4.50 5.79
CA TYR A 37 -7.48 -5.74 5.28
C TYR A 37 -6.40 -6.29 6.21
N LEU A 38 -5.53 -5.42 6.74
CA LEU A 38 -4.47 -5.84 7.64
C LEU A 38 -4.98 -6.43 8.96
N ASP A 39 -5.99 -5.79 9.55
CA ASP A 39 -6.56 -6.19 10.82
C ASP A 39 -7.31 -7.51 10.70
N MET A 40 -8.28 -7.57 9.78
CA MET A 40 -9.11 -8.77 9.59
C MET A 40 -8.34 -9.92 8.94
N GLY A 41 -7.35 -9.62 8.11
CA GLY A 41 -6.47 -10.61 7.49
C GLY A 41 -5.36 -11.12 8.39
N LYS A 42 -5.21 -10.58 9.62
CA LYS A 42 -4.06 -10.82 10.51
C LYS A 42 -2.70 -10.56 9.83
N ILE A 43 -2.66 -9.62 8.90
CA ILE A 43 -1.46 -9.21 8.16
C ILE A 43 -0.76 -8.10 8.93
N LYS A 44 0.56 -8.14 9.04
CA LYS A 44 1.33 -7.15 9.82
C LYS A 44 1.68 -5.91 9.00
N ASN A 45 2.12 -6.11 7.76
CA ASN A 45 2.71 -5.07 6.94
C ASN A 45 1.80 -4.73 5.76
N GLY A 46 1.72 -3.45 5.41
CA GLY A 46 1.03 -3.02 4.21
C GLY A 46 1.58 -1.75 3.57
N TYR A 47 1.36 -1.63 2.27
CA TYR A 47 1.85 -0.55 1.43
C TYR A 47 0.68 0.11 0.74
N LEU A 48 0.51 1.42 0.97
CA LEU A 48 -0.42 2.24 0.21
C LEU A 48 0.36 2.97 -0.87
N VAL A 49 0.16 2.57 -2.12
CA VAL A 49 0.83 3.15 -3.29
C VAL A 49 -0.09 4.18 -3.94
N ALA A 50 0.38 5.42 -4.09
CA ALA A 50 -0.41 6.49 -4.69
C ALA A 50 0.48 7.59 -5.33
N PRO A 51 -0.05 8.43 -6.23
CA PRO A 51 0.69 9.57 -6.77
C PRO A 51 1.15 10.58 -5.72
N SER A 52 0.34 10.79 -4.67
CA SER A 52 0.64 11.65 -3.53
C SER A 52 -0.27 11.34 -2.33
N PHE A 53 0.04 11.93 -1.17
CA PHE A 53 -0.65 11.65 0.09
C PHE A 53 -1.11 12.95 0.75
N LYS A 54 -2.42 13.05 1.02
CA LYS A 54 -3.00 14.16 1.78
C LYS A 54 -2.54 14.11 3.24
N THR A 55 -2.60 15.24 3.95
CA THR A 55 -2.24 15.32 5.38
C THR A 55 -2.99 14.30 6.24
N GLY A 56 -4.27 14.06 5.93
CA GLY A 56 -5.07 13.04 6.59
C GLY A 56 -4.58 11.59 6.40
N ALA A 57 -3.95 11.27 5.26
CA ALA A 57 -3.34 9.95 5.05
C ALA A 57 -2.15 9.74 5.99
N LYS A 58 -1.28 10.75 6.11
CA LYS A 58 -0.13 10.71 7.02
C LYS A 58 -0.58 10.56 8.47
N ALA A 59 -1.54 11.37 8.91
CA ALA A 59 -2.09 11.30 10.26
C ALA A 59 -2.74 9.93 10.56
N ALA A 60 -3.51 9.37 9.63
CA ALA A 60 -4.11 8.04 9.79
C ALA A 60 -3.03 6.95 9.90
N LYS A 61 -2.03 6.96 9.00
CA LYS A 61 -0.90 6.02 9.03
C LYS A 61 -0.14 6.09 10.35
N ASP A 62 0.19 7.29 10.83
CA ASP A 62 0.90 7.48 12.10
C ASP A 62 0.07 7.00 13.30
N PHE A 63 -1.24 7.30 13.31
CA PHE A 63 -2.15 6.84 14.35
C PHE A 63 -2.23 5.31 14.36
N ILE A 64 -2.44 4.71 13.18
CA ILE A 64 -2.60 3.26 13.04
C ILE A 64 -1.32 2.54 13.47
N ASN A 65 -0.17 2.92 12.92
CA ASN A 65 1.11 2.27 13.24
C ASN A 65 1.47 2.38 14.74
N LYS A 66 1.02 3.43 15.42
CA LYS A 66 1.28 3.63 16.85
C LYS A 66 0.30 2.87 17.74
N LYS A 67 -0.94 2.71 17.31
CA LYS A 67 -2.04 2.20 18.16
C LYS A 67 -2.41 0.76 17.87
N HIS A 68 -2.09 0.29 16.68
CA HIS A 68 -2.35 -1.05 16.21
C HIS A 68 -1.00 -1.67 15.89
N ASP A 69 -0.82 -2.96 16.19
CA ASP A 69 0.40 -3.71 15.86
C ASP A 69 0.47 -3.98 14.35
N LYS A 70 0.56 -2.90 13.56
CA LYS A 70 0.51 -2.85 12.11
C LYS A 70 1.55 -1.87 11.59
N GLU A 71 2.11 -2.16 10.43
CA GLU A 71 3.09 -1.31 9.77
C GLU A 71 2.59 -0.92 8.38
N ILE A 72 2.01 0.28 8.27
CA ILE A 72 1.62 0.87 7.00
C ILE A 72 2.71 1.82 6.50
N LYS A 73 3.15 1.61 5.26
CA LYS A 73 4.06 2.50 4.52
C LYS A 73 3.30 3.21 3.40
N LEU A 74 3.60 4.49 3.22
CA LEU A 74 3.07 5.31 2.13
C LEU A 74 4.14 5.40 1.05
N VAL A 75 3.90 4.82 -0.11
CA VAL A 75 4.88 4.74 -1.20
C VAL A 75 4.39 5.53 -2.41
N PRO A 76 5.07 6.62 -2.79
CA PRO A 76 4.80 7.31 -4.05
C PRO A 76 4.92 6.34 -5.23
N ILE A 77 3.94 6.35 -6.13
CA ILE A 77 3.95 5.47 -7.31
C ILE A 77 5.20 5.65 -8.20
N LYS A 78 5.81 6.84 -8.15
CA LYS A 78 7.06 7.18 -8.87
C LYS A 78 8.29 6.42 -8.40
N GLU A 79 8.22 5.74 -7.25
CA GLU A 79 9.30 4.84 -6.81
C GLU A 79 9.34 3.55 -7.65
N PHE A 80 8.26 3.26 -8.40
CA PHE A 80 8.20 2.12 -9.30
C PHE A 80 8.44 2.55 -10.76
N PRO A 81 9.27 1.83 -11.52
CA PRO A 81 9.54 2.13 -12.93
C PRO A 81 8.40 1.63 -13.84
N ILE A 82 7.15 1.98 -13.52
CA ILE A 82 5.96 1.52 -14.25
C ILE A 82 5.45 2.53 -15.27
N ASP A 83 5.87 3.79 -15.15
CA ASP A 83 5.49 4.89 -16.04
C ASP A 83 6.57 5.24 -17.07
N ARG A 84 7.69 4.50 -17.07
CA ARG A 84 8.81 4.69 -17.99
C ARG A 84 9.30 3.36 -18.56
N PRO A 85 9.88 3.34 -19.77
CA PRO A 85 10.59 2.17 -20.23
C PRO A 85 11.77 1.83 -19.29
N PRO A 86 12.16 0.55 -19.20
CA PRO A 86 13.38 0.14 -18.51
C PRO A 86 14.59 0.90 -19.08
N THR A 87 15.49 1.32 -18.20
CA THR A 87 16.81 1.84 -18.59
C THR A 87 17.71 0.70 -19.08
N GLU A 88 18.76 1.03 -19.83
CA GLU A 88 19.76 0.04 -20.26
C GLU A 88 20.39 -0.73 -19.08
N ILE A 89 20.59 -0.06 -17.94
CA ILE A 89 21.14 -0.67 -16.71
C ILE A 89 20.15 -1.67 -16.12
N GLU A 90 18.86 -1.32 -16.05
CA GLU A 90 17.81 -2.23 -15.57
C GLU A 90 17.69 -3.46 -16.48
N LEU A 91 17.83 -3.28 -17.80
CA LEU A 91 17.82 -4.40 -18.76
C LEU A 91 19.00 -5.35 -18.57
N GLN A 92 20.20 -4.84 -18.33
CA GLN A 92 21.41 -5.69 -18.18
C GLN A 92 21.39 -6.55 -16.91
N GLY A 93 20.67 -6.17 -15.86
CA GLY A 93 20.59 -6.93 -14.61
C GLY A 93 19.63 -8.13 -14.64
N HIS A 94 18.87 -8.32 -15.72
CA HIS A 94 17.84 -9.35 -15.85
C HIS A 94 18.21 -10.50 -16.82
N TYR A 95 19.41 -10.45 -17.43
CA TYR A 95 19.94 -11.48 -18.34
C TYR A 95 21.24 -12.09 -17.83
#